data_AF-A0A067NN01-F1
#
_entry.id   AF-A0A067NN01-F1
#
_cell.length_a   1.000
_cell.length_b   1.000
_cell.length_c   1.000
_cell.angle_alpha   90.00
_cell.angle_beta   90.00
_cell.angle_gamma   90.00
#
_symmetry.space_group_name_H-M   'P 1'
#
loop_
_entity.id
_entity.type
_entity.pdbx_description
1 polymer ?
#
loop_
_entity_poly.entity_id
_entity_poly.type
_entity_poly.pdbx_seq_one_letter_code
_entity_poly.pdbx_strand_id
1 'polypeptide(L)'
;KHRIQKTTYNVGDLVLVRNSQVEDTLSAMKTQPRYLGPYQVVERTSNGNYVVQELDGTILAKPFAAFRIMSYISRDDPILNHAAIIDEISEDELVE
;
A
#
# COMPACT_ATOMS: atom_id res chain seq x y z
N LYS A 1 15.48 0.53 -14.38
CA LYS A 1 16.01 0.13 -13.06
C LYS A 1 15.02 -0.87 -12.44
N HIS A 2 15.33 -2.17 -12.38
CA HIS A 2 14.46 -3.15 -11.73
C HIS A 2 14.58 -3.00 -10.22
N ARG A 3 13.54 -2.52 -9.54
CA ARG A 3 13.49 -2.40 -8.08
C ARG A 3 12.86 -3.67 -7.52
N ILE A 4 13.67 -4.52 -6.89
CA ILE A 4 13.18 -5.67 -6.13
C ILE A 4 12.62 -5.12 -4.81
N GLN A 5 11.31 -5.23 -4.60
CA GLN A 5 10.72 -4.96 -3.30
C GLN A 5 10.96 -6.16 -2.39
N LYS A 6 11.62 -5.94 -1.24
CA LYS A 6 11.90 -6.99 -0.24
C LYS A 6 10.84 -7.04 0.86
N THR A 7 9.96 -6.04 0.92
CA THR A 7 8.92 -5.93 1.93
C THR A 7 7.83 -6.96 1.68
N THR A 8 7.42 -7.64 2.74
CA THR A 8 6.27 -8.55 2.75
C THR A 8 5.13 -7.90 3.50
N TYR A 9 3.90 -8.13 3.03
CA TYR A 9 2.69 -7.63 3.66
C TYR A 9 2.01 -8.77 4.42
N ASN A 10 1.50 -8.46 5.60
CA ASN A 10 0.78 -9.39 6.45
C ASN A 10 -0.73 -9.34 6.15
N VAL A 11 -1.44 -10.36 6.61
CA VAL A 11 -2.91 -10.36 6.58
C VAL A 11 -3.42 -9.17 7.41
N GLY A 12 -4.30 -8.38 6.83
CA GLY A 12 -4.83 -7.17 7.45
C GLY A 12 -4.14 -5.88 7.03
N ASP A 13 -2.96 -5.94 6.42
CA ASP A 13 -2.27 -4.74 5.95
C ASP A 13 -3.08 -4.03 4.85
N LEU A 14 -3.14 -2.71 4.93
CA LEU A 14 -3.73 -1.88 3.88
C LEU A 14 -2.71 -1.64 2.77
N VAL A 15 -3.13 -1.88 1.54
CA VAL A 15 -2.27 -1.84 0.36
C VAL A 15 -2.95 -1.19 -0.84
N LEU A 16 -2.15 -0.52 -1.66
CA LEU A 16 -2.51 -0.07 -3.00
C LEU A 16 -2.09 -1.11 -4.04
N VAL A 17 -2.89 -1.25 -5.10
CA VAL A 17 -2.56 -2.14 -6.23
C VAL A 17 -2.24 -1.33 -7.49
N ARG A 18 -1.09 -1.58 -8.11
CA ARG A 18 -0.69 -0.95 -9.37
C ARG A 18 -1.57 -1.41 -10.54
N ASN A 19 -2.12 -0.45 -11.27
CA ASN A 19 -2.95 -0.65 -12.44
C ASN A 19 -2.09 -0.82 -13.70
N SER A 20 -1.49 -2.00 -13.88
CA SER A 20 -0.55 -2.26 -14.97
C SER A 20 -1.18 -2.09 -16.36
N GLN A 21 -2.47 -2.40 -16.52
CA GLN A 21 -3.16 -2.26 -17.82
C GLN A 21 -3.20 -0.81 -18.31
N VAL A 22 -3.34 0.14 -17.38
CA VAL A 22 -3.40 1.57 -17.71
C VAL A 22 -2.02 2.11 -18.04
N GLU A 23 -0.99 1.68 -17.31
CA GLU A 23 0.38 2.13 -17.52
C GLU A 23 0.94 1.73 -18.88
N ASP A 24 0.49 0.60 -19.44
CA ASP A 24 0.94 0.10 -20.74
C ASP A 24 0.26 0.86 -21.91
N THR A 25 -0.71 1.73 -21.66
CA THR A 25 -1.43 2.48 -22.71
C THR A 25 -1.09 3.97 -22.71
N LEU A 26 -0.63 4.49 -23.86
CA LEU A 26 -0.18 5.88 -23.98
C LEU A 26 -1.26 6.92 -23.60
N SER A 27 -2.51 6.65 -23.95
CA SER A 27 -3.61 7.59 -23.76
C SER A 27 -4.19 7.56 -22.34
N ALA A 28 -4.31 6.38 -21.72
CA ALA A 28 -4.94 6.26 -20.40
C ALA A 28 -3.97 6.56 -19.24
N MET A 29 -2.65 6.45 -19.45
CA MET A 29 -1.65 6.70 -18.40
C MET A 29 -1.76 8.10 -17.76
N LYS A 30 -2.26 9.10 -18.50
CA LYS A 30 -2.40 10.48 -18.01
C LYS A 30 -3.70 10.75 -17.27
N THR A 31 -4.76 10.02 -17.59
CA THR A 31 -6.13 10.35 -17.15
C THR A 31 -6.66 9.38 -16.10
N GLN A 32 -6.15 8.15 -16.06
CA GLN A 32 -6.65 7.10 -15.18
C GLN A 32 -5.73 6.89 -13.96
N PRO A 33 -6.26 6.53 -12.78
CA PRO A 33 -5.47 6.22 -11.60
C PRO A 33 -4.42 5.13 -11.86
N ARG A 34 -3.19 5.46 -11.46
CA ARG A 34 -2.03 4.54 -11.50
C ARG A 34 -2.13 3.44 -10.45
N TYR A 35 -2.71 3.75 -9.30
CA TYR A 35 -2.91 2.83 -8.19
C TYR A 35 -4.41 2.77 -7.88
N LEU A 36 -4.91 1.55 -7.70
CA LEU A 36 -6.29 1.26 -7.33
C LEU A 36 -6.34 1.00 -5.84
N GLY A 37 -7.42 1.51 -5.22
CA GLY A 37 -7.95 1.19 -3.90
C GLY A 37 -6.97 1.29 -2.74
N PRO A 38 -7.42 1.64 -1.53
CA PRO A 38 -6.94 0.92 -0.36
C PRO A 38 -7.63 -0.45 -0.31
N TYR A 39 -6.86 -1.51 -0.46
CA TYR A 39 -7.29 -2.90 -0.26
C TYR A 39 -6.71 -3.45 1.04
N GLN A 40 -7.34 -4.47 1.59
CA GLN A 40 -6.78 -5.21 2.72
C GLN A 40 -6.23 -6.56 2.24
N VAL A 41 -5.04 -6.93 2.71
CA VAL A 41 -4.45 -8.24 2.39
C VAL A 41 -5.21 -9.35 3.13
N VAL A 42 -5.67 -10.35 2.38
CA VAL A 42 -6.38 -11.53 2.92
C VAL A 42 -5.39 -12.65 3.18
N GLU A 43 -4.52 -12.92 2.21
CA GLU A 43 -3.50 -13.95 2.31
C GLU A 43 -2.36 -13.72 1.32
N ARG A 44 -1.23 -14.34 1.62
CA ARG A 44 -0.12 -14.47 0.69
C ARG A 44 -0.05 -15.93 0.22
N THR A 45 -0.22 -16.11 -1.08
CA THR A 45 -0.12 -17.42 -1.72
C THR A 45 1.32 -17.96 -1.66
N SER A 46 1.48 -19.28 -1.80
CA SER A 46 2.80 -19.94 -1.83
C SER A 46 3.74 -19.39 -2.92
N ASN A 47 3.17 -18.88 -4.02
CA ASN A 47 3.91 -18.30 -5.14
C ASN A 47 4.29 -16.83 -4.89
N GLY A 48 3.98 -16.27 -3.72
CA GLY A 48 4.31 -14.90 -3.34
C GLY A 48 3.35 -13.84 -3.89
N ASN A 49 2.21 -14.24 -4.48
CA ASN A 49 1.14 -13.32 -4.85
C ASN A 49 0.23 -13.05 -3.64
N TYR A 50 -0.48 -11.93 -3.66
CA TYR A 50 -1.39 -11.49 -2.61
C TYR A 50 -2.84 -11.57 -3.06
N VAL A 51 -3.68 -12.21 -2.27
CA VAL A 51 -5.13 -12.08 -2.37
C VAL A 51 -5.51 -10.88 -1.52
N VAL A 52 -6.34 -10.01 -2.07
CA VAL A 52 -6.77 -8.77 -1.42
C VAL A 52 -8.29 -8.66 -1.46
N GLN A 53 -8.83 -7.90 -0.52
CA GLN A 53 -10.25 -7.57 -0.45
C GLN A 53 -10.45 -6.06 -0.45
N GLU A 54 -11.60 -5.62 -0.97
CA GLU A 54 -12.12 -4.29 -0.74
C GLU A 54 -12.41 -4.08 0.77
N LEU A 55 -12.52 -2.82 1.20
CA LEU A 55 -12.76 -2.49 2.61
C LEU A 55 -14.14 -2.95 3.12
N ASP A 56 -15.07 -3.28 2.23
CA ASP A 56 -16.37 -3.88 2.57
C ASP A 56 -16.28 -5.40 2.81
N GLY A 57 -15.10 -5.99 2.66
CA GLY A 57 -14.86 -7.42 2.80
C GLY A 57 -14.99 -8.22 1.49
N THR A 58 -15.27 -7.56 0.37
CA THR A 58 -15.37 -8.24 -0.94
C THR A 58 -14.00 -8.69 -1.43
N ILE A 59 -13.77 -9.99 -1.52
CA ILE A 59 -12.50 -10.57 -1.98
C ILE A 59 -12.36 -10.44 -3.51
N LEU A 60 -11.22 -9.94 -3.97
CA LEU A 60 -10.93 -9.89 -5.40
C LEU A 60 -10.58 -11.29 -5.92
N ALA A 61 -11.23 -11.69 -7.01
CA ALA A 61 -11.12 -13.03 -7.58
C ALA A 61 -9.71 -13.42 -8.06
N LYS A 62 -8.83 -12.44 -8.33
CA LYS A 62 -7.48 -12.68 -8.85
C LYS A 62 -6.43 -12.16 -7.87
N PRO A 63 -5.43 -12.99 -7.53
CA PRO A 63 -4.31 -12.53 -6.73
C PRO A 63 -3.40 -11.61 -7.54
N PHE A 64 -2.74 -10.67 -6.86
CA PHE A 64 -1.82 -9.71 -7.45
C PHE A 64 -0.36 -10.08 -7.15
N ALA A 65 0.50 -9.91 -8.13
CA ALA A 65 1.93 -10.13 -7.95
C ALA A 65 2.52 -9.13 -6.96
N ALA A 66 3.47 -9.56 -6.13
CA ALA A 66 4.08 -8.74 -5.08
C ALA A 66 4.59 -7.37 -5.57
N PHE A 67 5.18 -7.30 -6.77
CA PHE A 67 5.71 -6.04 -7.32
C PHE A 67 4.63 -5.01 -7.69
N ARG A 68 3.36 -5.43 -7.74
CA ARG A 68 2.20 -4.54 -7.97
C ARG A 68 1.61 -4.00 -6.67
N ILE A 69 2.01 -4.55 -5.52
CA ILE A 69 1.50 -4.15 -4.21
C ILE A 69 2.38 -3.03 -3.65
N MET A 70 1.75 -2.08 -2.97
CA MET A 70 2.39 -0.96 -2.27
C MET A 70 1.67 -0.71 -0.96
N SER A 71 2.37 -0.27 0.09
CA SER A 71 1.70 0.06 1.37
C SER A 71 0.74 1.24 1.18
N TYR A 72 -0.45 1.15 1.76
CA TYR A 72 -1.34 2.30 1.90
C TYR A 72 -1.13 2.94 3.26
N ILE A 73 -0.67 4.19 3.25
CA ILE A 73 -0.51 4.97 4.48
C ILE A 73 -1.84 5.71 4.70
N SER A 74 -2.52 5.39 5.80
CA SER A 74 -3.78 6.05 6.16
C SER A 74 -3.53 7.50 6.55
N ARG A 75 -4.55 8.35 6.44
CA ARG A 75 -4.45 9.76 6.85
C ARG A 75 -4.19 9.91 8.36
N ASP A 76 -4.70 8.99 9.15
CA ASP A 76 -4.54 8.96 10.60
C ASP A 76 -3.24 8.24 11.03
N ASP A 77 -2.45 7.77 10.07
CA ASP A 77 -1.17 7.13 10.34
C ASP A 77 -0.18 8.15 10.93
N PRO A 78 0.48 7.84 12.06
CA PRO A 78 1.48 8.71 12.68
C PRO A 78 2.56 9.19 11.71
N ILE A 79 2.89 8.40 10.69
CA ILE A 79 3.88 8.76 9.66
C ILE A 79 3.49 10.04 8.92
N LEU A 80 2.18 10.29 8.72
CA LEU A 80 1.67 11.49 8.04
C LEU A 80 1.27 12.59 9.02
N ASN A 81 1.03 12.24 10.29
CA ASN A 81 0.59 13.20 11.30
C ASN A 81 1.79 13.91 11.96
N HIS A 82 2.24 15.02 11.35
CA HIS A 82 3.31 15.86 11.91
C HIS A 82 3.05 16.31 13.36
N ALA A 83 1.79 16.49 13.78
CA ALA A 83 1.48 16.87 15.16
C ALA A 83 1.80 15.75 16.17
N ALA A 84 1.57 14.48 15.81
CA ALA A 84 1.90 13.34 16.67
C ALA A 84 3.42 13.16 16.83
N ILE A 85 4.19 13.46 15.79
CA ILE A 85 5.66 13.42 15.82
C ILE A 85 6.23 14.53 16.72
N ILE A 86 5.61 15.72 16.74
CA ILE A 86 6.06 16.83 17.60
C ILE A 86 5.78 16.53 19.08
N ASP A 87 4.66 15.89 19.43
CA ASP A 87 4.39 15.48 20.81
C ASP A 87 5.41 14.43 21.31
N GLU A 88 5.83 13.48 20.46
CA GLU A 88 6.88 12.51 20.80
C GLU A 88 8.28 13.14 20.96
N ILE A 89 8.60 14.19 20.18
CA ILE A 89 9.89 14.90 20.30
C ILE A 89 9.92 15.81 21.55
N SER A 90 8.76 16.16 22.12
CA SER A 90 8.66 17.13 23.22
C SER A 90 9.00 16.60 24.63
N GLU A 91 9.19 15.29 24.81
CA GLU A 91 9.60 14.71 26.12
C GLU A 91 11.11 14.43 26.23
N ASP A 92 11.83 14.19 25.13
CA ASP A 92 13.24 13.77 25.17
C ASP A 92 14.27 14.90 24.92
N GLU A 93 13.87 16.09 24.46
CA GLU A 93 14.77 17.21 24.15
C GLU A 93 14.58 18.44 25.09
N LEU A 94 14.38 18.19 26.40
CA LEU A 94 14.44 19.22 27.46
C LEU A 94 15.49 18.92 28.54
N VAL A 95 16.57 18.21 28.22
CA VAL A 95 17.80 18.23 29.03
C VAL A 95 19.05 18.09 28.14
N GLU A 96 19.48 19.19 27.54
CA GLU A 96 20.86 19.75 27.65
C GLU A 96 20.95 21.16 27.06
#